data_AF-A0A947QIH4-F1
#
_entry.id   AF-A0A947QIH4-F1
#
_cell.length_a   1.000
_cell.length_b   1.000
_cell.length_c   1.000
_cell.angle_alpha   90.00
_cell.angle_beta   90.00
_cell.angle_gamma   90.00
#
_symmetry.space_group_name_H-M   'P 1'
#
loop_
_entity.id
_entity.type
_entity.pdbx_description
1 polymer ?
#
loop_
_entity_poly.entity_id
_entity_poly.type
_entity_poly.pdbx_seq_one_letter_code
_entity_poly.pdbx_strand_id
1 'polypeptide(L)'
;PPGPAVLELAAAAGRAGFPVALSGRMDAWQKTHVAMVSPLANAVYASSGDLPALSRDRAILGLTIDAVREGMAVLRSLGIEPEPRRLERVFSTPKALLSPVLAALLRTRWADTVIARHALSARAEMRMLAEEFLGLADSSPVEAGALRRLSDLAGR
;
A
#
# COMPACT_ATOMS: atom_id res chain seq x y z
N PRO A 1 5.82 -2.28 26.20
CA PRO A 1 7.04 -3.06 25.89
C PRO A 1 6.62 -4.39 25.24
N PRO A 2 7.40 -4.97 24.32
CA PRO A 2 7.06 -6.28 23.75
C PRO A 2 7.04 -7.34 24.84
N GLY A 3 6.09 -8.26 24.77
CA GLY A 3 5.97 -9.37 25.72
C GLY A 3 7.08 -10.41 25.54
N PRO A 4 7.29 -11.31 26.52
CA PRO A 4 8.36 -12.32 26.49
C PRO A 4 8.36 -13.18 25.22
N ALA A 5 7.18 -13.62 24.76
CA ALA A 5 7.05 -14.42 23.53
C ALA A 5 7.55 -13.68 22.27
N VAL A 6 7.32 -12.37 22.18
CA VAL A 6 7.81 -11.55 21.05
C VAL A 6 9.33 -11.44 21.08
N LEU A 7 9.92 -11.34 22.27
CA LEU A 7 11.38 -11.32 22.44
C LEU A 7 12.02 -12.67 22.08
N GLU A 8 11.39 -13.78 22.49
CA GLU A 8 11.86 -15.12 22.12
C GLU A 8 11.80 -15.35 20.61
N LEU A 9 10.70 -14.96 19.96
CA LEU A 9 10.57 -15.05 18.50
C LEU A 9 11.62 -14.18 17.80
N ALA A 10 11.80 -12.94 18.26
CA ALA A 10 12.81 -12.04 17.71
C ALA A 10 14.22 -12.63 17.83
N ALA A 11 14.55 -13.23 18.98
CA ALA A 11 15.83 -13.88 19.20
C ALA A 11 16.00 -15.13 18.32
N ALA A 12 14.95 -15.94 18.16
CA ALA A 12 14.98 -17.12 17.29
C ALA A 12 15.19 -16.74 15.82
N ALA A 13 14.44 -15.75 15.31
CA ALA A 13 14.60 -15.24 13.96
C ALA A 13 16.00 -14.62 13.73
N GLY A 14 16.51 -13.86 14.71
CA GLY A 14 17.86 -13.31 14.67
C GLY A 14 18.95 -14.38 14.63
N ARG A 15 18.83 -15.45 15.45
CA ARG A 15 19.77 -16.59 15.42
C ARG A 15 19.75 -17.35 14.10
N ALA A 16 18.60 -17.38 13.41
CA ALA A 16 18.47 -17.95 12.08
C ALA A 16 19.02 -17.06 10.94
N GLY A 17 19.56 -15.87 11.27
CA GLY A 17 20.16 -14.95 10.31
C GLY A 17 19.19 -13.97 9.66
N PHE A 18 17.93 -13.89 10.11
CA PHE A 18 16.99 -12.91 9.61
C PHE A 18 17.24 -11.54 10.25
N PRO A 19 17.17 -10.44 9.48
CA PRO A 19 17.10 -9.10 10.05
C PRO A 19 15.80 -8.94 10.87
N VAL A 20 15.93 -8.57 12.14
CA VAL A 20 14.79 -8.40 13.05
C VAL A 20 14.79 -6.99 13.63
N ALA A 21 13.61 -6.37 13.69
CA ALA A 21 13.39 -5.11 14.38
C ALA A 21 12.16 -5.23 15.29
N LEU A 22 12.31 -4.82 16.55
CA LEU A 22 11.18 -4.71 17.48
C LEU A 22 10.49 -3.36 17.27
N SER A 23 9.18 -3.37 17.11
CA SER A 23 8.36 -2.16 16.98
C SER A 23 7.15 -2.20 17.90
N GLY A 24 6.96 -1.13 18.67
CA GLY A 24 5.73 -0.92 19.44
C GLY A 24 4.57 -0.38 18.59
N ARG A 25 4.79 -0.13 17.30
CA ARG A 25 3.84 0.51 16.38
C ARG A 25 3.48 -0.41 15.21
N MET A 26 3.41 -1.72 15.45
CA MET A 26 3.22 -2.69 14.37
C MET A 26 1.84 -2.63 13.71
N ASP A 27 0.79 -2.32 14.48
CA ASP A 27 -0.53 -2.02 13.92
C ASP A 27 -0.48 -0.85 12.92
N ALA A 28 0.12 0.26 13.31
CA ALA A 28 0.31 1.41 12.43
C ALA A 28 1.16 1.06 11.19
N TRP A 29 2.21 0.26 11.35
CA TRP A 29 3.05 -0.20 10.24
C TRP A 29 2.26 -1.03 9.23
N GLN A 30 1.45 -2.00 9.68
CA GLN A 30 0.64 -2.84 8.80
C GLN A 30 -0.45 -2.03 8.10
N LYS A 31 -1.16 -1.15 8.82
CA LYS A 31 -2.18 -0.29 8.21
C LYS A 31 -1.59 0.68 7.20
N THR A 32 -0.41 1.24 7.48
CA THR A 32 0.34 2.08 6.54
C THR A 32 0.73 1.31 5.29
N HIS A 33 1.15 0.04 5.46
CA HIS A 33 1.44 -0.84 4.35
C HIS A 33 0.19 -1.08 3.49
N VAL A 34 -0.94 -1.46 4.08
CA VAL A 34 -2.22 -1.69 3.39
C VAL A 34 -2.68 -0.43 2.63
N ALA A 35 -2.60 0.74 3.27
CA ALA A 35 -2.92 2.03 2.65
C ALA A 35 -2.10 2.33 1.38
N MET A 36 -0.94 1.69 1.21
CA MET A 36 -0.10 1.81 0.03
C MET A 36 -0.29 0.65 -0.95
N VAL A 37 -0.28 -0.61 -0.48
CA VAL A 37 -0.27 -1.78 -1.36
C VAL A 37 -1.63 -2.06 -1.98
N SER A 38 -2.73 -1.78 -1.28
CA SER A 38 -4.07 -1.99 -1.82
C SER A 38 -4.34 -1.10 -3.04
N PRO A 39 -4.05 0.22 -3.02
CA PRO A 39 -4.11 1.04 -4.24
C PRO A 39 -3.22 0.54 -5.38
N LEU A 40 -1.99 0.10 -5.08
CA LEU A 40 -1.08 -0.41 -6.10
C LEU A 40 -1.60 -1.70 -6.74
N ALA A 41 -2.12 -2.65 -5.96
CA ALA A 41 -2.73 -3.87 -6.47
C ALA A 41 -3.98 -3.56 -7.31
N ASN A 42 -4.84 -2.65 -6.85
CA ASN A 42 -6.02 -2.23 -7.60
C ASN A 42 -5.65 -1.58 -8.94
N ALA A 43 -4.57 -0.80 -9.00
CA ALA A 43 -4.05 -0.25 -10.26
C ALA A 43 -3.58 -1.35 -11.23
N VAL A 44 -2.91 -2.39 -10.72
CA VAL A 44 -2.52 -3.57 -11.52
C VAL A 44 -3.76 -4.29 -12.05
N TYR A 45 -4.77 -4.49 -11.21
CA TYR A 45 -6.01 -5.14 -11.64
C TYR A 45 -6.76 -4.33 -12.69
N ALA A 46 -6.83 -3.00 -12.54
CA ALA A 46 -7.43 -2.11 -13.52
C ALA A 46 -6.75 -2.16 -14.90
N SER A 47 -5.49 -2.59 -14.98
CA SER A 47 -4.78 -2.82 -16.25
C SER A 47 -4.67 -4.31 -16.63
N SER A 48 -5.45 -5.19 -15.99
CA SER A 48 -5.41 -6.65 -16.21
C SER A 48 -4.00 -7.26 -16.02
N GLY A 49 -3.17 -6.66 -15.18
CA GLY A 49 -1.79 -7.10 -14.94
C GLY A 49 -0.74 -6.55 -15.91
N ASP A 50 -1.12 -5.82 -16.96
CA ASP A 50 -0.18 -5.25 -17.94
C ASP A 50 0.55 -4.02 -17.38
N LEU A 51 1.68 -4.25 -16.70
CA LEU A 51 2.51 -3.18 -16.15
C LEU A 51 3.06 -2.20 -17.20
N PRO A 52 3.52 -2.65 -18.39
CA PRO A 52 3.86 -1.72 -19.47
C PRO A 52 2.72 -0.77 -19.86
N ALA A 53 1.49 -1.26 -20.00
CA ALA A 53 0.33 -0.42 -20.27
C ALA A 53 0.05 0.53 -19.09
N LEU A 54 0.01 0.01 -17.86
CA LEU A 54 -0.20 0.80 -16.64
C LEU A 54 0.84 1.92 -16.49
N SER A 55 2.10 1.66 -16.83
CA SER A 55 3.18 2.66 -16.74
C SER A 55 2.98 3.87 -17.67
N ARG A 56 2.14 3.73 -18.70
CA ARG A 56 1.80 4.81 -19.65
C ARG A 56 0.47 5.49 -19.33
N ASP A 57 -0.36 4.88 -18.48
CA ASP A 57 -1.65 5.41 -18.07
C ASP A 57 -1.49 6.45 -16.95
N ARG A 58 -1.30 7.71 -17.35
CA ARG A 58 -1.17 8.82 -16.40
C ARG A 58 -2.40 9.02 -15.53
N ALA A 59 -3.58 8.62 -16.00
CA ALA A 59 -4.81 8.77 -15.23
C ALA A 59 -4.84 7.77 -14.08
N ILE A 60 -4.59 6.49 -14.34
CA ILE A 60 -4.53 5.45 -13.29
C ILE A 60 -3.36 5.69 -12.34
N LEU A 61 -2.19 6.10 -12.84
CA LEU A 61 -1.06 6.45 -11.97
C LEU A 61 -1.38 7.62 -11.05
N GLY A 62 -2.04 8.65 -11.58
CA GLY A 62 -2.49 9.81 -10.80
C GLY A 62 -3.52 9.44 -9.74
N LEU A 63 -4.49 8.61 -10.11
CA LEU A 63 -5.53 8.08 -9.22
C LEU A 63 -4.94 7.21 -8.11
N THR A 64 -3.94 6.39 -8.44
CA THR A 64 -3.21 5.55 -7.47
C THR A 64 -2.52 6.42 -6.41
N ILE A 65 -1.85 7.49 -6.84
CA ILE A 65 -1.20 8.42 -5.91
C ILE A 65 -2.21 9.10 -4.99
N ASP A 66 -3.36 9.53 -5.53
CA ASP A 66 -4.43 10.12 -4.71
C ASP A 66 -5.00 9.11 -3.72
N ALA A 67 -5.27 7.89 -4.15
CA ALA A 67 -5.76 6.82 -3.29
C ALA A 67 -4.78 6.51 -2.13
N VAL A 68 -3.48 6.46 -2.38
CA VAL A 68 -2.48 6.29 -1.30
C VAL A 68 -2.51 7.49 -0.34
N ARG A 69 -2.62 8.72 -0.85
CA ARG A 69 -2.69 9.93 -0.01
C ARG A 69 -3.94 9.97 0.85
N GLU A 70 -5.09 9.63 0.28
CA GLU A 70 -6.34 9.47 1.01
C GLU A 70 -6.19 8.40 2.09
N GLY A 71 -5.58 7.26 1.78
CA GLY A 71 -5.32 6.21 2.76
C GLY A 71 -4.45 6.70 3.93
N MET A 72 -3.38 7.44 3.66
CA MET A 72 -2.57 8.05 4.72
C MET A 72 -3.36 9.09 5.53
N ALA A 73 -4.23 9.88 4.88
CA ALA A 73 -5.08 10.85 5.55
C ALA A 73 -6.14 10.20 6.44
N VAL A 74 -6.77 9.11 5.97
CA VAL A 74 -7.69 8.28 6.76
C VAL A 74 -6.99 7.82 8.04
N LEU A 75 -5.80 7.22 7.93
CA LEU A 75 -5.06 6.76 9.11
C LEU A 75 -4.78 7.89 10.10
N ARG A 76 -4.30 9.06 9.63
CA ARG A 76 -4.08 10.22 10.50
C ARG A 76 -5.36 10.69 11.20
N SER A 77 -6.47 10.74 10.49
CA SER A 77 -7.75 11.20 11.05
C SER A 77 -8.28 10.27 12.15
N LEU A 78 -7.88 8.99 12.12
CA LEU A 78 -8.20 7.98 13.13
C LEU A 78 -7.16 7.90 14.27
N GLY A 79 -6.20 8.83 14.33
CA GLY A 79 -5.13 8.84 15.32
C GLY A 79 -4.01 7.81 15.04
N ILE A 80 -3.98 7.22 13.85
CA ILE A 80 -2.99 6.23 13.44
C ILE A 80 -1.91 6.94 12.61
N GLU A 81 -0.84 7.34 13.27
CA GLU A 81 0.32 7.97 12.62
C GLU A 81 1.03 7.01 11.65
N PRO A 82 1.17 7.34 10.35
CA PRO A 82 1.81 6.46 9.37
C PRO A 82 3.24 6.05 9.73
N GLU A 83 3.54 4.77 9.57
CA GLU A 83 4.82 4.15 9.94
C GLU A 83 5.37 3.31 8.78
N PRO A 84 6.59 3.59 8.26
CA PRO A 84 7.47 4.69 8.67
C PRO A 84 7.03 6.04 8.08
N ARG A 85 7.17 7.12 8.86
CA ARG A 85 6.84 8.52 8.44
C ARG A 85 7.51 8.99 7.16
N ARG A 86 8.65 8.38 6.79
CA ARG A 86 9.34 8.69 5.53
C ARG A 86 8.50 8.32 4.30
N LEU A 87 7.65 7.30 4.41
CA LEU A 87 6.82 6.85 3.29
C LEU A 87 5.76 7.89 2.96
N GLU A 88 5.09 8.41 3.98
CA GLU A 88 4.13 9.51 3.84
C GLU A 88 4.78 10.75 3.18
N ARG A 89 6.00 11.12 3.60
CA ARG A 89 6.74 12.22 2.98
C ARG A 89 6.96 12.00 1.48
N VAL A 90 7.28 10.78 1.05
CA VAL A 90 7.40 10.47 -0.39
C VAL A 90 6.08 10.77 -1.11
N PHE A 91 4.96 10.31 -0.58
CA PHE A 91 3.65 10.52 -1.19
C PHE A 91 3.12 11.96 -1.10
N SER A 92 3.65 12.80 -0.19
CA SER A 92 3.35 14.25 -0.18
C SER A 92 3.99 15.03 -1.32
N THR A 93 4.99 14.46 -2.02
CA THR A 93 5.67 15.10 -3.16
C THR A 93 4.68 15.38 -4.30
N PRO A 94 4.75 16.52 -5.02
CA PRO A 94 3.84 16.83 -6.11
C PRO A 94 3.63 15.67 -7.10
N LYS A 95 2.37 15.44 -7.48
CA LYS A 95 1.97 14.31 -8.34
C LYS A 95 2.75 14.30 -9.66
N ALA A 96 3.01 15.47 -10.23
CA ALA A 96 3.78 15.62 -11.47
C ALA A 96 5.21 15.04 -11.38
N LEU A 97 5.81 14.99 -10.19
CA LEU A 97 7.11 14.38 -9.94
C LEU A 97 6.99 12.89 -9.59
N LEU A 98 5.95 12.51 -8.84
CA LEU A 98 5.78 11.13 -8.38
C LEU A 98 5.25 10.18 -9.45
N SER A 99 4.36 10.63 -10.34
CA SER A 99 3.83 9.82 -11.44
C SER A 99 4.91 9.25 -12.38
N PRO A 100 5.90 10.02 -12.88
CA PRO A 100 6.96 9.45 -13.72
C PRO A 100 7.87 8.48 -12.96
N VAL A 101 8.06 8.68 -11.64
CA VAL A 101 8.80 7.74 -10.79
C VAL A 101 8.04 6.42 -10.66
N LEU A 102 6.73 6.46 -10.39
CA LEU A 102 5.89 5.26 -10.35
C LEU A 102 5.86 4.55 -11.72
N ALA A 103 5.74 5.30 -12.82
CA ALA A 103 5.84 4.75 -14.16
C ALA A 103 7.19 4.07 -14.45
N ALA A 104 8.29 4.63 -13.94
CA ALA A 104 9.61 4.00 -14.07
C ALA A 104 9.72 2.73 -13.22
N LEU A 105 9.21 2.75 -11.99
CA LEU A 105 9.17 1.59 -11.10
C LEU A 105 8.43 0.41 -11.74
N LEU A 106 7.23 0.65 -12.30
CA LEU A 106 6.40 -0.39 -12.92
C LEU A 106 7.04 -1.03 -14.16
N ARG A 107 8.03 -0.38 -14.78
CA ARG A 107 8.79 -0.94 -15.91
C ARG A 107 9.95 -1.84 -15.48
N THR A 108 10.18 -2.00 -14.18
CA THR A 108 11.27 -2.85 -13.67
C THR A 108 10.84 -4.32 -13.57
N ARG A 109 11.79 -5.25 -13.73
CA ARG A 109 11.56 -6.68 -13.46
C ARG A 109 11.15 -6.97 -12.02
N TRP A 110 11.61 -6.13 -11.10
CA TRP A 110 11.22 -6.21 -9.70
C TRP A 110 9.72 -5.95 -9.53
N ALA A 111 9.16 -4.93 -10.19
CA ALA A 111 7.73 -4.65 -10.14
C ALA A 111 6.88 -5.77 -10.77
N ASP A 112 7.34 -6.38 -11.87
CA ASP A 112 6.66 -7.56 -12.45
C ASP A 112 6.53 -8.69 -11.42
N THR A 113 7.61 -8.97 -10.70
CA THR A 113 7.66 -10.09 -9.75
C THR A 113 6.93 -9.77 -8.44
N VAL A 114 7.25 -8.64 -7.82
CA VAL A 114 6.85 -8.31 -6.45
C VAL A 114 5.48 -7.62 -6.39
N ILE A 115 5.11 -6.88 -7.44
CA ILE A 115 3.82 -6.18 -7.48
C ILE A 115 2.83 -6.99 -8.31
N ALA A 116 3.07 -7.16 -9.62
CA ALA A 116 2.07 -7.73 -10.51
C ALA A 116 1.79 -9.22 -10.24
N ARG A 117 2.82 -10.07 -10.30
CA ARG A 117 2.64 -11.52 -10.09
C ARG A 117 2.14 -11.84 -8.68
N HIS A 118 2.63 -11.13 -7.68
CA HIS A 118 2.14 -11.26 -6.31
C HIS A 118 0.65 -10.87 -6.21
N ALA A 119 0.27 -9.68 -6.68
CA ALA A 119 -1.11 -9.22 -6.66
C ALA A 119 -2.04 -10.17 -7.43
N LEU A 120 -1.63 -10.66 -8.60
CA LEU A 120 -2.43 -11.60 -9.39
C LEU A 120 -2.58 -12.97 -8.70
N SER A 121 -1.54 -13.45 -8.01
CA SER A 121 -1.57 -14.73 -7.28
C SER A 121 -2.35 -14.63 -5.97
N ALA A 122 -2.32 -13.47 -5.31
CA ALA A 122 -2.97 -13.20 -4.03
C ALA A 122 -4.25 -12.35 -4.20
N ARG A 123 -4.96 -12.48 -5.33
CA ARG A 123 -6.10 -11.60 -5.68
C ARG A 123 -7.20 -11.57 -4.62
N ALA A 124 -7.54 -12.71 -4.04
CA ALA A 124 -8.56 -12.79 -2.99
C ALA A 124 -8.13 -12.07 -1.70
N GLU A 125 -6.86 -12.23 -1.31
CA GLU A 125 -6.29 -11.56 -0.13
C GLU A 125 -6.21 -10.05 -0.34
N MET A 126 -5.69 -9.58 -1.47
CA MET A 126 -5.63 -8.14 -1.77
C MET A 126 -7.00 -7.50 -1.85
N ARG A 127 -8.01 -8.22 -2.34
CA ARG A 127 -9.40 -7.76 -2.34
C ARG A 127 -9.94 -7.63 -0.92
N MET A 128 -9.75 -8.65 -0.08
CA MET A 128 -10.13 -8.59 1.34
C MET A 128 -9.46 -7.38 2.03
N LEU A 129 -8.15 -7.19 1.85
CA LEU A 129 -7.43 -6.06 2.43
C LEU A 129 -7.94 -4.70 1.94
N ALA A 130 -8.31 -4.60 0.66
CA ALA A 130 -8.91 -3.38 0.11
C ALA A 130 -10.30 -3.11 0.71
N GLU A 131 -11.15 -4.12 0.82
CA GLU A 131 -12.49 -4.03 1.40
C GLU A 131 -12.43 -3.67 2.90
N GLU A 132 -11.57 -4.33 3.68
CA GLU A 132 -11.35 -4.02 5.09
C GLU A 132 -10.81 -2.60 5.30
N PHE A 133 -9.89 -2.16 4.44
CA PHE A 133 -9.36 -0.79 4.51
C PHE A 133 -10.41 0.26 4.14
N LEU A 134 -11.29 -0.02 3.18
CA LEU A 134 -12.44 0.83 2.88
C LEU A 134 -13.41 0.89 4.07
N GLY A 135 -13.68 -0.24 4.74
CA GLY A 135 -14.46 -0.27 5.97
C GLY A 135 -13.82 0.55 7.11
N LEU A 136 -12.49 0.52 7.24
CA LEU A 136 -11.76 1.42 8.14
C LEU A 136 -11.95 2.90 7.74
N ALA A 137 -11.90 3.20 6.44
CA ALA A 137 -12.09 4.56 5.92
C ALA A 137 -13.49 5.11 6.19
N ASP A 138 -14.52 4.27 6.25
CA ASP A 138 -15.89 4.66 6.60
C ASP A 138 -16.02 5.17 8.06
N SER A 139 -15.08 4.80 8.93
CA SER A 139 -15.00 5.32 10.30
C SER A 139 -14.29 6.68 10.40
N SER A 140 -13.79 7.20 9.28
CA SER A 140 -13.00 8.43 9.21
C SER A 140 -13.80 9.58 8.56
N PRO A 141 -13.55 10.84 8.94
CA PRO A 141 -14.17 12.01 8.28
C PRO A 141 -13.57 12.32 6.89
N VAL A 142 -12.50 11.64 6.48
CA VAL A 142 -11.83 11.87 5.19
C VAL A 142 -12.66 11.29 4.05
N GLU A 143 -12.91 12.09 3.02
CA GLU A 143 -13.46 11.60 1.76
C GLU A 143 -12.45 10.72 1.02
N ALA A 144 -12.67 9.39 1.06
CA ALA A 144 -11.85 8.39 0.38
C ALA A 144 -12.35 8.10 -1.05
N GLY A 145 -12.50 9.14 -1.87
CA GLY A 145 -13.09 9.05 -3.23
C GLY A 145 -12.18 8.35 -4.24
N ALA A 146 -10.88 8.65 -4.24
CA ALA A 146 -9.91 8.00 -5.10
C ALA A 146 -9.71 6.52 -4.72
N LEU A 147 -9.70 6.19 -3.41
CA LEU A 147 -9.65 4.81 -2.92
C LEU A 147 -10.80 3.97 -3.47
N ARG A 148 -12.04 4.46 -3.33
CA ARG A 148 -13.24 3.75 -3.82
C ARG A 148 -13.23 3.63 -5.33
N ARG A 149 -12.97 4.73 -6.05
CA ARG A 149 -12.92 4.73 -7.52
C ARG A 149 -11.89 3.73 -8.06
N LEU A 150 -10.71 3.65 -7.45
CA LEU A 150 -9.67 2.71 -7.89
C LEU A 150 -10.06 1.26 -7.58
N SER A 151 -10.69 1.01 -6.43
CA SER A 151 -11.25 -0.30 -6.08
C SER A 151 -12.33 -0.75 -7.05
N ASP A 152 -13.22 0.15 -7.46
CA ASP A 152 -14.28 -0.13 -8.43
C ASP A 152 -13.73 -0.48 -9.82
N LEU A 153 -12.65 0.21 -10.24
CA LEU A 153 -11.97 -0.09 -11.51
C LEU A 153 -11.29 -1.46 -11.48
N ALA A 154 -10.79 -1.89 -10.32
CA ALA A 154 -10.15 -3.19 -10.14
C ALA A 154 -11.13 -4.38 -10.10
N GLY A 155 -12.38 -4.11 -9.69
CA GLY A 155 -13.47 -5.09 -9.63
C GLY A 155 -14.15 -5.35 -10.97
N ARG A 156 -13.87 -4.54 -11.99
CA ARG A 156 -14.28 -4.76 -13.39
C ARG A 156 -13.32 -5.73 -14.08
#